data_AF-T1BDC6-F1
#
_entry.id   AF-T1BDC6-F1
#
_cell.length_a   1.000
_cell.length_b   1.000
_cell.length_c   1.000
_cell.angle_alpha   90.00
_cell.angle_beta   90.00
_cell.angle_gamma   90.00
#
_symmetry.space_group_name_H-M   'P 1'
#
loop_
_entity.id
_entity.type
_entity.pdbx_description
1 polymer ?
#
loop_
_entity_poly.entity_id
_entity_poly.type
_entity_poly.pdbx_seq_one_letter_code
_entity_poly.pdbx_strand_id
1 'polypeptide(L)'
;FLRSYFRGVGEEDLASRAPAALANSARSHLEFGMERKATQSLVRVFNPDLRRDGFESPHTIVQIVTDDRPFLVDSVGLIFGRAGLAVHLVVHPVLDVRRDRRGRISGFGANGTQIHRIESWEMYEIDRQTDPEALRRLCRDIEATLEDVRVSVDDWDLMRERARSIVADLERNPLPVPVEEIGEARQLLEWM
;
A
#
# COMPACT_ATOMS: atom_id res chain seq x y z
N PHE A 1 -4.67 -10.12 -16.85
CA PHE A 1 -3.63 -9.60 -15.95
C PHE A 1 -2.96 -8.35 -16.52
N LEU A 2 -2.08 -8.43 -17.52
CA LEU A 2 -1.29 -7.27 -18.03
C LEU A 2 -2.11 -6.00 -18.31
N ARG A 3 -3.26 -6.12 -19.00
CA ARG A 3 -4.15 -4.97 -19.26
C ARG A 3 -4.70 -4.32 -17.98
N SER A 4 -5.01 -5.12 -16.96
CA SER A 4 -5.45 -4.62 -15.66
C SER A 4 -4.27 -4.03 -14.89
N TYR A 5 -3.09 -4.66 -15.01
CA TYR A 5 -1.88 -4.29 -14.29
C TYR A 5 -1.37 -2.90 -14.68
N PHE A 6 -1.32 -2.58 -15.98
CA PHE A 6 -0.90 -1.26 -16.47
C PHE A 6 -2.08 -0.27 -16.62
N ARG A 7 -3.24 -0.57 -16.04
CA ARG A 7 -4.37 0.35 -16.09
C ARG A 7 -4.03 1.62 -15.31
N GLY A 8 -4.21 2.78 -15.93
CA GLY A 8 -3.91 4.08 -15.31
C GLY A 8 -2.48 4.57 -15.53
N VAL A 9 -1.59 3.74 -16.08
CA VAL A 9 -0.25 4.17 -16.51
C VAL A 9 -0.37 4.98 -17.81
N GLY A 10 0.35 6.11 -17.88
CA GLY A 10 0.33 6.99 -19.04
C GLY A 10 0.81 6.31 -20.31
N GLU A 11 0.24 6.66 -21.47
CA GLU A 11 0.62 6.07 -22.75
C GLU A 11 2.08 6.37 -23.11
N GLU A 12 2.57 7.57 -22.78
CA GLU A 12 3.97 7.99 -23.00
C GLU A 12 4.95 7.13 -22.16
N ASP A 13 4.58 6.81 -20.92
CA ASP A 13 5.35 5.91 -20.05
C ASP A 13 5.42 4.49 -20.61
N LEU A 14 4.31 3.98 -21.13
CA LEU A 14 4.29 2.65 -21.75
C LEU A 14 5.08 2.64 -23.06
N ALA A 15 4.96 3.68 -23.89
CA ALA A 15 5.60 3.78 -25.19
C ALA A 15 7.13 3.97 -25.11
N SER A 16 7.63 4.61 -24.06
CA SER A 16 9.06 4.81 -23.83
C SER A 16 9.82 3.54 -23.43
N ARG A 17 9.12 2.41 -23.22
CA ARG A 17 9.68 1.18 -22.69
C ARG A 17 9.51 0.02 -23.67
N ALA A 18 10.49 -0.89 -23.70
CA ALA A 18 10.39 -2.08 -24.52
C ALA A 18 9.23 -2.98 -24.04
N PRO A 19 8.36 -3.49 -24.92
CA PRO A 19 7.24 -4.36 -24.52
C PRO A 19 7.67 -5.58 -23.71
N ALA A 20 8.84 -6.16 -24.00
CA ALA A 20 9.41 -7.26 -23.25
C ALA A 20 9.77 -6.88 -21.80
N ALA A 21 10.31 -5.67 -21.59
CA ALA A 21 10.64 -5.17 -20.26
C ALA A 21 9.37 -4.95 -19.42
N LEU A 22 8.31 -4.38 -20.01
CA LEU A 22 7.01 -4.22 -19.36
C LEU A 22 6.38 -5.57 -19.00
N ALA A 23 6.42 -6.55 -19.92
CA ALA A 23 5.89 -7.89 -19.66
C ALA A 23 6.68 -8.58 -18.53
N ASN A 24 8.00 -8.44 -18.50
CA ASN A 24 8.86 -9.04 -17.50
C ASN A 24 8.74 -8.37 -16.13
N SER A 25 8.57 -7.04 -16.06
CA SER A 25 8.34 -6.34 -14.79
C SER A 25 7.01 -6.76 -14.15
N ALA A 26 5.94 -6.84 -14.95
CA ALA A 26 4.63 -7.30 -14.50
C ALA A 26 4.63 -8.79 -14.12
N ARG A 27 5.34 -9.64 -14.88
CA ARG A 27 5.53 -11.07 -14.53
C ARG A 27 6.29 -11.23 -13.22
N SER A 28 7.38 -10.48 -13.06
CA SER A 28 8.18 -10.48 -11.83
C SER A 28 7.33 -10.09 -10.62
N HIS A 29 6.47 -9.08 -10.77
CA HIS A 29 5.53 -8.69 -9.71
C HIS A 29 4.49 -9.80 -9.42
N LEU A 30 3.90 -10.40 -10.46
CA LEU A 30 2.97 -11.52 -10.32
C LEU A 30 3.57 -12.72 -9.58
N GLU A 31 4.81 -13.07 -9.90
CA GLU A 31 5.56 -14.15 -9.23
C GLU A 31 5.81 -13.81 -7.76
N PHE A 32 6.16 -12.55 -7.44
CA PHE A 32 6.34 -12.09 -6.07
C PHE A 32 5.06 -12.17 -5.24
N GLY A 33 3.92 -11.75 -5.80
CA GLY A 33 2.62 -11.80 -5.12
C GLY A 33 1.91 -13.15 -5.18
N MET A 34 2.54 -14.19 -5.75
CA MET A 34 1.91 -15.48 -6.00
C MET A 34 1.41 -16.14 -4.71
N GLU A 35 2.18 -16.05 -3.63
CA GLU A 35 1.83 -16.57 -2.30
C GLU A 35 1.82 -15.43 -1.28
N ARG A 36 0.67 -15.17 -0.67
CA ARG A 36 0.48 -14.14 0.35
C ARG A 36 -0.57 -14.60 1.35
N LYS A 37 -0.26 -14.50 2.64
CA LYS A 37 -1.26 -14.78 3.69
C LYS A 37 -2.24 -13.60 3.80
N ALA A 38 -3.43 -13.86 4.32
CA ALA A 38 -4.36 -12.78 4.64
C ALA A 38 -3.68 -11.75 5.55
N THR A 39 -3.99 -10.47 5.35
CA THR A 39 -3.47 -9.31 6.10
C THR A 39 -1.96 -9.08 6.02
N GLN A 40 -1.20 -9.94 5.33
CA GLN A 40 0.23 -9.75 5.11
C GLN A 40 0.45 -8.76 3.96
N SER A 41 1.25 -7.73 4.19
CA SER A 41 1.83 -6.91 3.13
C SER A 41 3.14 -7.53 2.68
N LEU A 42 3.34 -7.66 1.36
CA LEU A 42 4.61 -8.07 0.77
C LEU A 42 5.30 -6.83 0.23
N VAL A 43 6.56 -6.62 0.59
CA VAL A 43 7.37 -5.52 0.09
C VAL A 43 8.71 -6.07 -0.38
N ARG A 44 9.19 -5.61 -1.54
CA ARG A 44 10.58 -5.82 -1.94
C ARG A 44 11.13 -4.59 -2.64
N VAL A 45 12.42 -4.33 -2.40
CA VAL A 45 13.16 -3.21 -2.99
C VAL A 45 14.43 -3.78 -3.61
N PHE A 46 14.62 -3.59 -4.91
CA PHE A 46 15.74 -4.21 -5.63
C PHE A 46 16.12 -3.48 -6.92
N ASN A 47 17.35 -3.71 -7.37
CA ASN A 47 17.78 -3.32 -8.72
C ASN A 47 17.65 -4.54 -9.64
N PRO A 48 16.80 -4.48 -10.68
CA PRO A 48 16.52 -5.63 -11.54
C PRO A 48 17.75 -5.98 -12.39
N ASP A 49 17.99 -7.27 -12.55
CA ASP A 49 19.06 -7.85 -13.35
C ASP A 49 18.47 -8.71 -14.47
N LEU A 50 18.97 -8.56 -15.70
CA LEU A 50 18.41 -9.22 -16.87
C LEU A 50 18.42 -10.76 -16.76
N ARG A 51 19.46 -11.35 -16.15
CA ARG A 51 19.57 -12.81 -15.99
C ARG A 51 18.65 -13.32 -14.88
N ARG A 52 18.56 -12.60 -13.77
CA ARG A 52 17.78 -13.02 -12.59
C ARG A 52 16.29 -12.73 -12.76
N ASP A 53 15.94 -11.54 -13.24
CA ASP A 53 14.57 -11.01 -13.23
C ASP A 53 13.95 -10.93 -14.64
N GLY A 54 14.75 -11.10 -15.69
CA GLY A 54 14.30 -11.02 -17.08
C GLY A 54 14.16 -9.59 -17.62
N PHE A 55 14.50 -8.57 -16.83
CA PHE A 55 14.56 -7.18 -17.26
C PHE A 55 15.64 -6.43 -16.49
N GLU A 56 16.05 -5.28 -17.01
CA GLU A 56 16.94 -4.34 -16.35
C GLU A 56 16.28 -2.97 -16.32
N SER A 57 16.70 -2.13 -15.39
CA SER A 57 16.23 -0.76 -15.24
C SER A 57 17.38 0.12 -14.75
N PRO A 58 17.48 1.38 -15.21
CA PRO A 58 18.38 2.34 -14.59
C PRO A 58 17.93 2.68 -13.15
N HIS A 59 16.68 2.41 -12.79
CA HIS A 59 16.06 2.75 -11.50
C HIS A 59 16.07 1.59 -10.50
N THR A 60 15.86 1.92 -9.23
CA THR A 60 15.50 0.94 -8.20
C THR A 60 14.00 0.66 -8.26
N ILE A 61 13.63 -0.62 -8.20
CA ILE A 61 12.25 -1.08 -8.24
C ILE A 61 11.77 -1.38 -6.83
N VAL A 62 10.63 -0.80 -6.47
CA VAL A 62 9.86 -1.18 -5.29
C VAL A 62 8.62 -1.91 -5.77
N GLN A 63 8.30 -3.05 -5.16
CA GLN A 63 7.07 -3.78 -5.41
C GLN A 63 6.35 -4.11 -4.12
N ILE A 64 5.05 -3.87 -4.11
CA ILE A 64 4.17 -4.01 -2.95
C ILE A 64 2.93 -4.80 -3.36
N VAL A 65 2.56 -5.78 -2.55
CA VAL A 65 1.27 -6.47 -2.65
C VAL A 65 0.62 -6.48 -1.27
N THR A 66 -0.52 -5.81 -1.16
CA THR A 66 -1.24 -5.67 0.12
C THR A 66 -2.76 -5.67 -0.10
N ASP A 67 -3.54 -5.82 0.96
CA ASP A 67 -4.99 -5.59 0.85
C ASP A 67 -5.24 -4.09 0.60
N ASP A 68 -6.16 -3.79 -0.32
CA ASP A 68 -6.46 -2.42 -0.75
C ASP A 68 -7.04 -1.58 0.39
N ARG A 69 -6.52 -0.37 0.56
CA ARG A 69 -6.89 0.60 1.60
C ARG A 69 -6.67 2.04 1.10
N PRO A 70 -7.39 3.02 1.68
CA PRO A 70 -7.08 4.43 1.46
C PRO A 70 -5.62 4.78 1.83
N PHE A 71 -5.08 5.82 1.20
CA PHE A 71 -3.78 6.46 1.51
C PHE A 71 -2.51 5.65 1.25
N LEU A 72 -2.59 4.44 0.67
CA LEU A 72 -1.41 3.59 0.43
C LEU A 72 -0.36 4.31 -0.45
N VAL A 73 -0.75 4.77 -1.63
CA VAL A 73 0.15 5.44 -2.59
C VAL A 73 0.79 6.68 -1.99
N ASP A 74 -0.01 7.54 -1.35
CA ASP A 74 0.49 8.79 -0.75
C ASP A 74 1.46 8.51 0.40
N SER A 75 1.14 7.51 1.25
CA SER A 75 1.98 7.14 2.39
C SER A 75 3.32 6.58 1.95
N VAL A 76 3.33 5.73 0.93
CA VAL A 76 4.59 5.21 0.33
C VAL A 76 5.37 6.35 -0.34
N GLY A 77 4.68 7.27 -1.04
CA GLY A 77 5.27 8.47 -1.62
C GLY A 77 6.00 9.35 -0.59
N LEU A 78 5.44 9.50 0.62
CA LEU A 78 6.10 10.23 1.71
C LEU A 78 7.43 9.60 2.14
N ILE A 79 7.54 8.26 2.09
CA ILE A 79 8.80 7.56 2.41
C ILE A 79 9.87 7.87 1.37
N PHE A 80 9.51 7.86 0.07
CA PHE A 80 10.44 8.27 -0.99
C PHE A 80 10.86 9.73 -0.84
N GLY A 81 9.91 10.63 -0.59
CA GLY A 81 10.19 12.05 -0.37
C GLY A 81 11.12 12.30 0.82
N ARG A 82 10.91 11.62 1.95
CA ARG A 82 11.78 11.68 3.14
C ARG A 82 13.19 11.15 2.87
N ALA A 83 13.32 10.18 1.97
CA ALA A 83 14.60 9.64 1.54
C ALA A 83 15.26 10.49 0.44
N GLY A 84 14.60 11.56 -0.05
CA GLY A 84 15.10 12.40 -1.13
C GLY A 84 15.11 11.71 -2.50
N LEU A 85 14.23 10.72 -2.71
CA LEU A 85 14.19 9.90 -3.92
C LEU A 85 13.05 10.36 -4.82
N ALA A 86 13.38 10.71 -6.06
CA ALA A 86 12.38 10.97 -7.09
C ALA A 86 11.71 9.67 -7.53
N VAL A 87 10.41 9.75 -7.79
CA VAL A 87 9.60 8.67 -8.37
C VAL A 87 9.47 8.93 -9.88
N HIS A 88 9.90 7.94 -10.67
CA HIS A 88 9.93 7.99 -12.14
C HIS A 88 8.75 7.29 -12.79
N LEU A 89 8.15 6.32 -12.08
CA LEU A 89 6.96 5.60 -12.53
C LEU A 89 6.19 5.09 -11.33
N VAL A 90 4.86 5.11 -11.44
CA VAL A 90 3.96 4.42 -10.53
C VAL A 90 3.04 3.51 -11.34
N VAL A 91 2.96 2.25 -10.94
CA VAL A 91 1.99 1.29 -11.45
C VAL A 91 1.22 0.77 -10.25
N HIS A 92 -0.05 1.13 -10.10
CA HIS A 92 -0.85 0.85 -8.88
C HIS A 92 -2.21 0.19 -9.15
N PRO A 93 -2.29 -0.91 -9.91
CA PRO A 93 -3.54 -1.59 -10.16
C PRO A 93 -4.17 -2.14 -8.87
N VAL A 94 -5.44 -1.81 -8.66
CA VAL A 94 -6.30 -2.49 -7.69
C VAL A 94 -6.91 -3.72 -8.37
N LEU A 95 -6.62 -4.91 -7.83
CA LEU A 95 -6.99 -6.19 -8.41
C LEU A 95 -7.91 -6.97 -7.48
N ASP A 96 -8.96 -7.56 -8.04
CA ASP A 96 -9.76 -8.57 -7.35
C ASP A 96 -9.08 -9.93 -7.52
N VAL A 97 -8.53 -10.49 -6.44
CA VAL A 97 -7.67 -11.68 -6.44
C VAL A 97 -8.32 -12.79 -5.62
N ARG A 98 -8.44 -13.97 -6.22
CA ARG A 98 -8.85 -15.20 -5.52
C ARG A 98 -7.61 -15.97 -5.08
N ARG A 99 -7.58 -16.37 -3.81
CA ARG A 99 -6.50 -17.16 -3.22
C ARG A 99 -7.02 -18.47 -2.63
N ASP A 100 -6.22 -19.52 -2.71
CA ASP A 100 -6.47 -20.78 -2.01
C ASP A 100 -6.20 -20.67 -0.51
N ARG A 101 -6.50 -21.72 0.27
CA ARG A 101 -6.28 -21.75 1.72
C ARG A 101 -4.81 -21.61 2.14
N ARG A 102 -3.86 -21.78 1.21
CA ARG A 102 -2.42 -21.58 1.44
C ARG A 102 -1.97 -20.18 1.06
N GLY A 103 -2.87 -19.31 0.61
CA GLY A 103 -2.54 -17.95 0.19
C GLY A 103 -2.04 -17.85 -1.26
N ARG A 104 -2.10 -18.93 -2.04
CA ARG A 104 -1.66 -18.91 -3.44
C ARG A 104 -2.76 -18.42 -4.36
N ILE A 105 -2.43 -17.61 -5.35
CA ILE A 105 -3.39 -17.13 -6.34
C ILE A 105 -4.01 -18.32 -7.08
N SER A 106 -5.34 -18.40 -7.06
CA SER A 106 -6.15 -19.37 -7.80
C SER A 106 -6.91 -18.74 -8.97
N GLY A 107 -6.98 -17.41 -9.03
CA GLY A 107 -7.54 -16.67 -10.15
C GLY A 107 -7.72 -15.17 -9.86
N PHE A 108 -8.27 -14.46 -10.83
CA PHE A 108 -8.64 -13.05 -10.73
C PHE A 108 -10.14 -12.88 -10.96
N GLY A 109 -10.70 -11.79 -10.42
CA GLY A 109 -12.11 -11.43 -10.47
C GLY A 109 -13.02 -12.29 -9.60
N ALA A 110 -14.19 -11.74 -9.27
CA ALA A 110 -15.28 -12.45 -8.61
C ALA A 110 -15.80 -13.61 -9.48
N ASN A 111 -15.80 -14.83 -8.92
CA ASN A 111 -16.46 -15.97 -9.53
C ASN A 111 -16.91 -16.98 -8.45
N GLY A 112 -18.23 -17.12 -8.28
CA GLY A 112 -18.84 -18.07 -7.36
C GLY A 112 -18.65 -17.71 -5.88
N THR A 113 -18.45 -18.72 -5.02
CA THR A 113 -18.36 -18.61 -3.54
C THR A 113 -16.92 -18.56 -3.02
N GLN A 114 -15.93 -18.42 -3.91
CA GLN A 114 -14.52 -18.43 -3.51
C GLN A 114 -14.14 -17.13 -2.81
N ILE A 115 -13.28 -17.23 -1.79
CA ILE A 115 -12.74 -16.06 -1.10
C ILE A 115 -11.93 -15.23 -2.11
N HIS A 116 -12.39 -14.02 -2.34
CA HIS A 116 -11.71 -13.03 -3.17
C HIS A 116 -11.39 -11.81 -2.31
N ARG A 117 -10.31 -11.11 -2.64
CA ARG A 117 -9.82 -9.94 -1.92
C ARG A 117 -9.47 -8.86 -2.93
N ILE A 118 -9.82 -7.63 -2.60
CA ILE A 118 -9.35 -6.46 -3.32
C ILE A 118 -7.93 -6.18 -2.80
N GLU A 119 -6.95 -6.32 -3.68
CA GLU A 119 -5.54 -6.14 -3.39
C GLU A 119 -5.00 -4.92 -4.15
N SER A 120 -4.23 -4.08 -3.45
CA SER A 120 -3.38 -3.06 -4.09
C SER A 120 -2.05 -3.70 -4.47
N TRP A 121 -1.72 -3.62 -5.75
CA TRP A 121 -0.46 -4.08 -6.31
C TRP A 121 0.29 -2.87 -6.82
N GLU A 122 1.37 -2.47 -6.14
CA GLU A 122 2.07 -1.23 -6.44
C GLU A 122 3.50 -1.51 -6.88
N MET A 123 3.92 -0.88 -7.96
CA MET A 123 5.29 -0.90 -8.42
C MET A 123 5.75 0.54 -8.65
N TYR A 124 6.90 0.86 -8.09
CA TYR A 124 7.54 2.16 -8.23
C TYR A 124 8.91 2.00 -8.87
N GLU A 125 9.22 2.88 -9.82
CA GLU A 125 10.60 3.14 -10.25
C GLU A 125 11.08 4.39 -9.52
N ILE A 126 12.13 4.27 -8.72
CA ILE A 126 12.70 5.39 -7.95
C ILE A 126 14.18 5.61 -8.32
N ASP A 127 14.73 6.74 -7.90
CA ASP A 127 16.17 7.00 -8.03
C ASP A 127 17.02 5.80 -7.59
N ARG A 128 18.00 5.46 -8.43
CA ARG A 128 18.81 4.25 -8.24
C ARG A 128 19.57 4.32 -6.91
N GLN A 129 19.34 3.33 -6.06
CA GLN A 129 20.05 3.12 -4.82
C GLN A 129 21.05 1.97 -4.99
N THR A 130 22.33 2.22 -4.71
CA THR A 130 23.41 1.23 -4.82
C THR A 130 23.84 0.66 -3.47
N ASP A 131 23.57 1.36 -2.38
CA ASP A 131 23.86 0.88 -1.02
C ASP A 131 22.83 -0.18 -0.59
N PRO A 132 23.26 -1.43 -0.31
CA PRO A 132 22.36 -2.47 0.17
C PRO A 132 21.68 -2.15 1.50
N GLU A 133 22.29 -1.35 2.38
CA GLU A 133 21.64 -0.96 3.63
C GLU A 133 20.55 0.07 3.39
N ALA A 134 20.75 1.04 2.50
CA ALA A 134 19.70 1.95 2.06
C ALA A 134 18.48 1.19 1.48
N LEU A 135 18.70 0.16 0.64
CA LEU A 135 17.62 -0.68 0.11
C LEU A 135 16.85 -1.42 1.23
N ARG A 136 17.58 -2.03 2.18
CA ARG A 136 16.96 -2.73 3.32
C ARG A 136 16.19 -1.78 4.22
N ARG A 137 16.75 -0.60 4.51
CA ARG A 137 16.08 0.43 5.30
C ARG A 137 14.81 0.88 4.61
N LEU A 138 14.85 1.18 3.31
CA LEU A 138 13.67 1.59 2.56
C LEU A 138 12.57 0.51 2.61
N CYS A 139 12.94 -0.76 2.46
CA CYS A 139 12.00 -1.87 2.60
C CYS A 139 11.31 -1.88 3.97
N ARG A 140 12.08 -1.78 5.06
CA ARG A 140 11.54 -1.74 6.44
C ARG A 140 10.66 -0.53 6.68
N ASP A 141 11.07 0.64 6.22
CA ASP A 141 10.31 1.88 6.39
C ASP A 141 8.95 1.80 5.66
N ILE A 142 8.91 1.18 4.48
CA ILE A 142 7.66 0.92 3.74
C ILE A 142 6.79 -0.11 4.49
N GLU A 143 7.35 -1.23 4.93
CA GLU A 143 6.61 -2.26 5.67
C GLU A 143 5.94 -1.69 6.93
N ALA A 144 6.69 -0.89 7.71
CA ALA A 144 6.16 -0.22 8.90
C ALA A 144 5.04 0.76 8.54
N THR A 145 5.22 1.56 7.48
CA THR A 145 4.19 2.52 7.03
C THR A 145 2.91 1.82 6.58
N LEU A 146 3.02 0.68 5.88
CA LEU A 146 1.84 -0.09 5.45
C LEU A 146 1.09 -0.68 6.65
N GLU A 147 1.81 -1.08 7.69
CA GLU A 147 1.21 -1.54 8.94
C GLU A 147 0.51 -0.39 9.70
N ASP A 148 1.13 0.79 9.76
CA ASP A 148 0.52 1.98 10.37
C ASP A 148 -0.78 2.37 9.64
N VAL A 149 -0.77 2.37 8.29
CA VAL A 149 -1.97 2.60 7.48
C VAL A 149 -3.03 1.56 7.78
N ARG A 150 -2.65 0.28 7.85
CA ARG A 150 -3.58 -0.80 8.14
C ARG A 150 -4.26 -0.60 9.50
N VAL A 151 -3.49 -0.42 10.57
CA VAL A 151 -4.04 -0.24 11.92
C VAL A 151 -4.90 1.01 11.99
N SER A 152 -4.45 2.12 11.39
CA SER A 152 -5.20 3.39 11.41
C SER A 152 -6.55 3.29 10.69
N VAL A 153 -6.59 2.61 9.54
CA VAL A 153 -7.82 2.44 8.75
C VAL A 153 -8.75 1.42 9.41
N ASP A 154 -8.22 0.29 9.90
CA ASP A 154 -9.01 -0.77 10.50
C ASP A 154 -9.63 -0.30 11.85
N ASP A 155 -8.94 0.55 12.63
CA ASP A 155 -9.41 1.04 13.93
C ASP A 155 -10.27 2.32 13.87
N TRP A 156 -10.38 2.97 12.70
CA TRP A 156 -11.04 4.27 12.53
C TRP A 156 -12.45 4.32 13.15
N ASP A 157 -13.31 3.35 12.83
CA ASP A 157 -14.69 3.35 13.31
C ASP A 157 -14.76 3.16 14.84
N LEU A 158 -13.91 2.28 15.39
CA LEU A 158 -13.83 2.04 16.84
C LEU A 158 -13.31 3.28 17.58
N MET A 159 -12.32 3.98 17.02
CA MET A 159 -11.82 5.24 17.58
C MET A 159 -12.89 6.32 17.59
N ARG A 160 -13.68 6.42 16.52
CA ARG A 160 -14.79 7.38 16.41
C ARG A 160 -15.94 7.04 17.35
N GLU A 161 -16.28 5.77 17.51
CA GLU A 161 -17.24 5.31 18.53
C GLU A 161 -16.77 5.65 19.94
N ARG A 162 -15.47 5.47 20.23
CA ARG A 162 -14.90 5.82 21.52
C ARG A 162 -14.96 7.32 21.78
N ALA A 163 -14.65 8.16 20.79
CA ALA A 163 -14.77 9.62 20.90
C ALA A 163 -16.21 10.03 21.24
N ARG A 164 -17.20 9.49 20.53
CA ARG A 164 -18.64 9.72 20.81
C ARG A 164 -19.06 9.25 22.20
N SER A 165 -18.57 8.10 22.65
CA SER A 165 -18.82 7.61 24.02
C SER A 165 -18.28 8.58 25.06
N ILE A 166 -17.08 9.14 24.85
CA ILE A 166 -16.48 10.11 25.78
C ILE A 166 -17.31 11.40 25.81
N VAL A 167 -17.78 11.88 24.66
CA VAL A 167 -18.70 13.04 24.59
C VAL A 167 -19.96 12.80 25.42
N ALA A 168 -20.60 11.64 25.26
CA ALA A 168 -21.79 11.27 26.02
C ALA A 168 -21.51 11.10 27.53
N ASP A 169 -20.31 10.66 27.90
CA ASP A 169 -19.90 10.55 29.30
C ASP A 169 -19.64 11.92 29.94
N LEU A 170 -19.04 12.86 29.20
CA LEU A 170 -18.85 14.25 29.65
C LEU A 170 -20.19 14.98 29.87
N GLU A 171 -21.23 14.64 29.10
CA GLU A 171 -22.60 15.13 29.33
C GLU A 171 -23.21 14.61 30.62
N ARG A 172 -22.99 13.32 30.92
CA ARG A 172 -23.61 12.64 32.07
C ARG A 172 -22.86 12.86 33.37
N ASN A 173 -21.53 12.96 33.31
CA ASN A 173 -20.63 13.03 34.46
C ASN A 173 -19.65 14.20 34.30
N PRO A 174 -20.08 15.44 34.61
CA PRO A 174 -19.21 16.60 34.46
C PRO A 174 -17.99 16.49 35.37
N LEU A 175 -16.82 16.77 34.80
CA LEU A 175 -15.53 16.77 35.50
C LEU A 175 -15.36 18.05 36.34
N PRO A 176 -14.51 18.03 37.39
CA PRO A 176 -14.24 19.22 38.21
C PRO A 176 -13.27 20.20 37.52
N VAL A 177 -13.61 20.60 36.29
CA VAL A 177 -12.89 21.57 35.45
C VAL A 177 -13.87 22.65 34.97
N PRO A 178 -13.41 23.81 34.50
CA PRO A 178 -14.28 24.84 33.95
C PRO A 178 -15.20 24.31 32.84
N VAL A 179 -16.45 24.80 32.80
CA VAL A 179 -17.47 24.32 31.85
C VAL A 179 -17.07 24.61 30.41
N GLU A 180 -16.33 25.70 30.20
CA GLU A 180 -15.77 26.10 28.92
C GLU A 180 -14.81 25.04 28.37
N GLU A 181 -13.94 24.48 29.22
CA GLU A 181 -13.00 23.41 28.84
C GLU A 181 -13.74 22.11 28.47
N ILE A 182 -14.83 21.79 29.17
CA ILE A 182 -15.69 20.65 28.82
C ILE A 182 -16.37 20.89 27.45
N GLY A 183 -16.83 22.11 27.21
CA GLY A 183 -17.43 22.52 25.93
C GLY A 183 -16.46 22.39 24.76
N GLU A 184 -15.23 22.88 24.91
CA GLU A 184 -14.18 22.80 23.89
C GLU A 184 -13.78 21.34 23.61
N ALA A 185 -13.53 20.55 24.66
CA ALA A 185 -13.17 19.13 24.51
C ALA A 185 -14.26 18.34 23.77
N ARG A 186 -15.53 18.63 24.07
CA ARG A 186 -16.66 18.01 23.36
C ARG A 186 -16.71 18.42 21.89
N GLN A 187 -16.61 19.72 21.58
CA GLN A 187 -16.62 20.19 20.19
C GLN A 187 -15.48 19.55 19.37
N LEU A 188 -14.29 19.43 19.95
CA LEU A 188 -13.17 18.76 19.31
C LEU A 188 -13.48 17.28 19.02
N LEU A 189 -13.98 16.54 20.01
CA LEU A 189 -14.28 15.11 19.87
C LEU A 189 -15.49 14.83 18.98
N GLU A 190 -16.45 15.75 18.87
CA GLU A 190 -17.59 15.65 17.95
C GLU A 190 -17.19 15.95 16.50
N TRP A 191 -16.16 16.78 16.29
CA TRP A 191 -15.62 17.11 14.96
C TRP A 191 -14.82 15.95 14.33
N MET A 192 -14.11 15.15 15.14
CA MET A 192 -13.35 13.97 14.72
C MET A 192 -14.25 12.84 14.18
#